data_AF-A0A6G3D857-F1
#
_entry.id   AF-A0A6G3D857-F1
#
_cell.length_a   1.000
_cell.length_b   1.000
_cell.length_c   1.000
_cell.angle_alpha   90.00
_cell.angle_beta   90.00
_cell.angle_gamma   90.00
#
_symmetry.space_group_name_H-M   'P 1'
#
loop_
_entity.id
_entity.type
_entity.pdbx_description
1 polymer ?
#
loop_
_entity_poly.entity_id
_entity_poly.type
_entity_poly.pdbx_seq_one_letter_code
_entity_poly.pdbx_strand_id
1 'polypeptide(L)'
;TMIMVCGAHATQVAVLSLGSIVTAERIPVGGEAVDHAIVQLLRHQHELVLPSQSVRPLQLALSGNGLTPQGPASTEIHGRDVATGLARSVRVDTATVRNAIQTPLTAVLDGIGKVLRDCPPDLVADLADRGIMMVGGSALLPGFDQMLRQATGMPVHIAERPDVCAVQGLGSMLEGRVEPLVLHPTTAGSDADADSD
;
A
#
# COMPACT_ATOMS: atom_id res chain seq x y z
N THR A 1 4.17 -8.97 15.48
CA THR A 1 3.35 -8.90 14.24
C THR A 1 3.68 -7.64 13.49
N MET A 2 3.72 -7.69 12.15
CA MET A 2 3.87 -6.50 11.32
C MET A 2 2.50 -6.03 10.84
N ILE A 3 2.19 -4.75 11.04
CA ILE A 3 0.99 -4.10 10.51
C ILE A 3 1.42 -3.11 9.45
N MET A 4 0.73 -3.13 8.31
CA MET A 4 0.90 -2.18 7.23
C MET A 4 -0.40 -1.43 6.96
N VAL A 5 -0.42 -0.13 7.26
CA VAL A 5 -1.54 0.78 7.01
C VAL A 5 -1.36 1.42 5.64
N CYS A 6 -2.15 0.97 4.66
CA CYS A 6 -2.10 1.38 3.27
C CYS A 6 -3.08 2.54 3.03
N GLY A 7 -2.59 3.77 3.14
CA GLY A 7 -3.39 4.99 2.93
C GLY A 7 -3.42 5.47 1.48
N ALA A 8 -4.07 6.61 1.26
CA ALA A 8 -4.12 7.28 -0.05
C ALA A 8 -2.76 7.95 -0.39
N HIS A 9 -2.16 8.65 0.56
CA HIS A 9 -0.93 9.43 0.33
C HIS A 9 0.33 8.74 0.85
N ALA A 10 0.18 7.82 1.81
CA ALA A 10 1.30 7.19 2.49
C ALA A 10 0.94 5.78 2.93
N THR A 11 1.97 4.95 3.06
CA THR A 11 1.90 3.62 3.66
C THR A 11 2.76 3.62 4.91
N GLN A 12 2.17 3.21 6.03
CA GLN A 12 2.88 3.11 7.31
C GLN A 12 3.08 1.65 7.64
N VAL A 13 4.31 1.26 7.95
CA VAL A 13 4.66 -0.10 8.35
C VAL A 13 5.14 -0.04 9.79
N ALA A 14 4.67 -0.94 10.64
CA ALA A 14 5.10 -1.04 12.03
C ALA A 14 5.20 -2.50 12.48
N VAL A 15 6.27 -2.82 13.20
CA VAL A 15 6.39 -4.07 13.94
C VAL A 15 5.96 -3.84 15.37
N LEU A 16 4.98 -4.63 15.81
CA LEU A 16 4.42 -4.58 17.16
C LEU A 16 4.84 -5.82 17.95
N SER A 17 5.25 -5.60 19.21
CA SER A 17 5.49 -6.62 20.21
C SER A 17 5.04 -6.13 21.58
N LEU A 18 4.38 -6.99 22.37
CA LEU A 18 3.89 -6.67 23.72
C LEU A 18 3.12 -5.34 23.81
N GLY A 19 2.30 -5.05 22.79
CA GLY A 19 1.49 -3.82 22.70
C GLY A 19 2.25 -2.56 22.26
N SER A 20 3.58 -2.61 22.14
CA SER A 20 4.42 -1.47 21.76
C SER A 20 4.90 -1.56 20.30
N ILE A 21 5.17 -0.38 19.70
CA ILE A 21 5.86 -0.28 18.41
C ILE A 21 7.35 -0.46 18.65
N VAL A 22 7.94 -1.46 17.98
CA VAL A 22 9.37 -1.77 18.06
C VAL A 22 10.12 -1.02 16.97
N THR A 23 9.65 -1.15 15.73
CA THR A 23 10.16 -0.42 14.57
C THR A 23 9.01 0.05 13.72
N ALA A 24 9.14 1.21 13.09
CA ALA A 24 8.15 1.72 12.17
C ALA A 24 8.77 2.62 11.10
N GLU A 25 8.15 2.66 9.94
CA GLU A 25 8.53 3.53 8.83
C GLU A 25 7.27 4.11 8.19
N ARG A 26 7.33 5.38 7.80
CA ARG A 26 6.32 6.04 6.97
C ARG A 26 6.87 6.23 5.57
N ILE A 27 6.28 5.52 4.60
CA ILE A 27 6.63 5.63 3.19
C ILE A 27 5.65 6.61 2.53
N PRO A 28 6.11 7.69 1.87
CA PRO A 28 5.25 8.69 1.22
C PRO A 28 4.69 8.21 -0.12
N VAL A 29 4.17 6.98 -0.14
CA VAL A 29 3.54 6.33 -1.28
C VAL A 29 2.26 5.64 -0.81
N GLY A 30 1.16 5.89 -1.50
CA GLY A 30 -0.13 5.24 -1.25
C GLY A 30 -0.93 5.08 -2.54
N GLY A 31 -2.24 4.93 -2.40
CA GLY A 31 -3.16 4.75 -3.53
C GLY A 31 -3.12 5.86 -4.58
N GLU A 32 -2.89 7.13 -4.20
CA GLU A 32 -2.84 8.24 -5.16
C GLU A 32 -1.63 8.16 -6.10
N ALA A 33 -0.50 7.64 -5.61
CA ALA A 33 0.67 7.41 -6.46
C ALA A 33 0.36 6.37 -7.56
N VAL A 34 -0.43 5.35 -7.21
CA VAL A 34 -0.92 4.34 -8.15
C VAL A 34 -1.91 4.96 -9.14
N ASP A 35 -2.86 5.75 -8.66
CA ASP A 35 -3.83 6.42 -9.52
C ASP A 35 -3.13 7.32 -10.54
N HIS A 36 -2.13 8.09 -10.07
CA HIS A 36 -1.31 8.94 -10.93
C HIS A 36 -0.56 8.13 -11.97
N ALA A 37 0.07 7.01 -11.60
CA ALA A 37 0.81 6.15 -12.52
C ALA A 37 -0.10 5.61 -13.65
N ILE A 38 -1.33 5.21 -13.34
CA ILE A 38 -2.31 4.76 -14.35
C ILE A 38 -2.72 5.91 -15.27
N VAL A 39 -3.01 7.10 -14.72
CA VAL A 39 -3.37 8.26 -15.53
C VAL A 39 -2.24 8.64 -16.49
N GLN A 40 -0.99 8.65 -16.02
CA GLN A 40 0.16 8.93 -16.86
C GLN A 40 0.35 7.87 -17.94
N LEU A 41 0.20 6.58 -17.61
CA LEU A 41 0.25 5.50 -18.58
C LEU A 41 -0.72 5.75 -19.75
N LEU A 42 -1.99 6.03 -19.42
CA LEU A 42 -3.04 6.26 -20.42
C LEU A 42 -2.80 7.53 -21.24
N ARG A 43 -2.32 8.59 -20.58
CA ARG A 43 -1.98 9.84 -21.25
C ARG A 43 -0.84 9.65 -22.25
N HIS A 44 0.21 8.90 -21.88
CA HIS A 44 1.39 8.72 -22.70
C HIS A 44 1.20 7.71 -23.84
N GLN A 45 0.51 6.58 -23.59
CA GLN A 45 0.36 5.53 -24.60
C GLN A 45 -0.87 5.69 -25.48
N HIS A 46 -1.90 6.38 -24.98
CA HIS A 46 -3.19 6.45 -25.64
C HIS A 46 -3.72 7.89 -25.79
N GLU A 47 -2.98 8.91 -25.38
CA GLU A 47 -3.45 10.32 -25.41
C GLU A 47 -4.83 10.47 -24.75
N LEU A 48 -5.05 9.71 -23.67
CA LEU A 48 -6.32 9.63 -22.97
C LEU A 48 -6.15 10.07 -21.51
N VAL A 49 -7.06 10.93 -21.03
CA VAL A 49 -7.12 11.36 -19.63
C VAL A 49 -8.37 10.78 -18.97
N LEU A 50 -8.19 10.21 -17.79
CA LEU A 50 -9.26 9.82 -16.88
C LEU A 50 -9.37 10.84 -15.74
N PRO A 51 -10.58 11.17 -15.27
CA PRO A 51 -10.76 11.74 -13.95
C PRO A 51 -10.21 10.76 -12.90
N SER A 52 -9.54 11.26 -11.86
CA SER A 52 -8.95 10.42 -10.80
C SER A 52 -9.98 9.51 -10.14
N GLN A 53 -11.23 9.96 -9.97
CA GLN A 53 -12.31 9.13 -9.41
C GLN A 53 -12.67 7.89 -10.28
N SER A 54 -12.35 7.89 -11.57
CA SER A 54 -12.63 6.78 -12.49
C SER A 54 -11.56 5.69 -12.46
N VAL A 55 -10.40 5.96 -11.84
CA VAL A 55 -9.26 5.04 -11.79
C VAL A 55 -9.49 3.92 -10.79
N ARG A 56 -10.11 4.22 -9.63
CA ARG A 56 -10.35 3.21 -8.59
C ARG A 56 -11.31 2.09 -9.03
N PRO A 57 -12.46 2.39 -9.68
CA PRO A 57 -13.31 1.34 -10.25
C PRO A 57 -12.57 0.47 -11.28
N LEU A 58 -11.70 1.07 -12.10
CA LEU A 58 -10.87 0.32 -13.05
C LEU A 58 -9.93 -0.65 -12.32
N GLN A 59 -9.23 -0.19 -11.27
CA GLN A 59 -8.37 -1.05 -10.44
C GLN A 59 -9.16 -2.23 -9.86
N LEU A 60 -10.34 -1.97 -9.29
CA LEU A 60 -11.19 -3.03 -8.70
C LEU A 60 -11.73 -4.00 -9.75
N ALA A 61 -12.12 -3.49 -10.93
CA ALA A 61 -12.56 -4.33 -12.03
C ALA A 61 -11.43 -5.25 -12.54
N LEU A 62 -10.20 -4.74 -12.58
CA LEU A 62 -9.01 -5.54 -12.86
C LEU A 62 -8.84 -6.61 -11.77
N SER A 63 -9.00 -6.27 -10.49
CA SER A 63 -8.95 -7.21 -9.35
C SER A 63 -9.96 -8.35 -9.43
N GLY A 64 -11.22 -8.06 -9.77
CA GLY A 64 -12.30 -9.04 -9.77
C GLY A 64 -12.34 -9.97 -10.99
N ASN A 65 -11.85 -9.51 -12.15
CA ASN A 65 -11.99 -10.24 -13.42
C ASN A 65 -10.66 -10.61 -14.11
N GLY A 66 -9.48 -10.22 -13.61
CA GLY A 66 -8.27 -10.42 -14.42
C GLY A 66 -6.90 -10.15 -13.82
N LEU A 67 -6.73 -10.22 -12.50
CA LEU A 67 -5.40 -10.18 -11.91
C LEU A 67 -4.67 -11.53 -11.85
N THR A 68 -5.21 -12.56 -12.49
CA THR A 68 -4.44 -13.78 -12.76
C THR A 68 -3.88 -13.71 -14.18
N PRO A 69 -2.85 -14.50 -14.52
CA PRO A 69 -2.43 -14.72 -15.90
C PRO A 69 -3.56 -15.20 -16.83
N GLN A 70 -4.73 -15.57 -16.27
CA GLN A 70 -5.90 -16.09 -16.98
C GLN A 70 -6.97 -15.01 -17.23
N GLY A 71 -6.75 -13.76 -16.78
CA GLY A 71 -7.62 -12.63 -17.07
C GLY A 71 -7.64 -12.23 -18.56
N PRO A 72 -8.59 -11.37 -18.99
CA PRO A 72 -8.57 -10.83 -20.33
C PRO A 72 -7.27 -10.06 -20.58
N ALA A 73 -6.61 -10.34 -21.71
CA ALA A 73 -5.35 -9.69 -22.10
C ALA A 73 -5.51 -8.18 -22.34
N SER A 74 -6.73 -7.67 -22.48
CA SER A 74 -7.00 -6.25 -22.64
C SER A 74 -8.34 -5.88 -22.04
N THR A 75 -8.48 -4.62 -21.60
CA THR A 75 -9.74 -4.03 -21.17
C THR A 75 -10.04 -2.74 -21.93
N GLU A 76 -11.31 -2.37 -22.05
CA GLU A 76 -11.70 -1.09 -22.63
C GLU A 76 -11.80 -0.02 -21.54
N ILE A 77 -11.23 1.15 -21.80
CA ILE A 77 -11.20 2.29 -20.89
C ILE A 77 -11.82 3.49 -21.60
N HIS A 78 -12.80 4.10 -20.95
CA HIS A 78 -13.46 5.32 -21.43
C HIS A 78 -12.86 6.53 -20.75
N GLY A 79 -12.38 7.49 -21.54
CA GLY A 79 -11.79 8.73 -21.03
C GLY A 79 -11.99 9.90 -21.98
N ARG A 80 -11.21 10.96 -21.79
CA ARG A 80 -11.18 12.13 -22.67
C ARG A 80 -9.90 12.13 -23.48
N ASP A 81 -10.05 12.32 -24.77
CA ASP A 81 -8.94 12.53 -25.68
C ASP A 81 -8.21 13.84 -25.34
N VAL A 82 -6.87 13.80 -25.24
CA VAL A 82 -6.04 14.94 -24.83
C VAL A 82 -6.11 16.08 -25.85
N ALA A 83 -6.18 15.76 -27.14
CA ALA A 83 -6.11 16.76 -28.21
C ALA A 83 -7.47 17.43 -28.46
N THR A 84 -8.54 16.64 -28.45
CA THR A 84 -9.90 17.10 -28.82
C THR A 84 -10.80 17.38 -27.62
N GLY A 85 -10.48 16.83 -26.43
CA GLY A 85 -11.31 16.94 -25.23
C GLY A 85 -12.60 16.09 -25.25
N LEU A 86 -12.86 15.38 -26.34
CA LEU A 86 -14.03 14.55 -26.55
C LEU A 86 -13.90 13.20 -25.85
N ALA A 87 -15.04 12.60 -25.50
CA ALA A 87 -15.06 11.27 -24.92
C ALA A 87 -14.61 10.23 -25.96
N ARG A 88 -13.72 9.33 -25.56
CA ARG A 88 -13.16 8.28 -26.41
C ARG A 88 -12.94 7.01 -25.60
N SER A 89 -13.10 5.86 -26.25
CA SER A 89 -12.75 4.55 -25.69
C SER A 89 -11.45 4.06 -26.29
N VAL A 90 -10.62 3.40 -25.48
CA VAL A 90 -9.38 2.74 -25.94
C VAL A 90 -9.28 1.36 -25.33
N ARG A 91 -8.72 0.41 -26.09
CA ARG A 91 -8.33 -0.89 -25.54
C ARG A 91 -6.92 -0.80 -25.00
N VAL A 92 -6.74 -1.24 -23.75
CA VAL A 92 -5.47 -1.20 -23.02
C VAL A 92 -5.12 -2.61 -22.59
N ASP A 93 -3.85 -2.97 -22.74
CA ASP A 93 -3.32 -4.24 -22.26
C ASP A 93 -3.31 -4.28 -20.72
N THR A 94 -3.87 -5.35 -20.15
CA THR A 94 -3.99 -5.50 -18.69
C THR A 94 -2.64 -5.73 -18.02
N ALA A 95 -1.66 -6.31 -18.72
CA ALA A 95 -0.30 -6.48 -18.17
C ALA A 95 0.40 -5.13 -17.99
N THR A 96 0.25 -4.23 -18.95
CA THR A 96 0.81 -2.87 -18.86
C THR A 96 0.21 -2.06 -17.70
N VAL A 97 -1.12 -2.14 -17.49
CA VAL A 97 -1.76 -1.49 -16.33
C VAL A 97 -1.25 -2.07 -15.01
N ARG A 98 -1.05 -3.39 -14.93
CA ARG A 98 -0.48 -4.04 -13.74
C ARG A 98 0.92 -3.53 -13.43
N ASN A 99 1.77 -3.40 -14.44
CA ASN A 99 3.12 -2.86 -14.25
C ASN A 99 3.07 -1.41 -13.75
N ALA A 100 2.15 -0.58 -14.29
CA ALA A 100 1.96 0.79 -13.80
C ALA A 100 1.49 0.83 -12.34
N ILE A 101 0.73 -0.18 -11.88
CA ILE A 101 0.33 -0.30 -10.46
C ILE A 101 1.48 -0.71 -9.57
N GLN A 102 2.27 -1.70 -9.98
CA GLN A 102 3.36 -2.25 -9.16
C GLN A 102 4.53 -1.28 -9.02
N THR A 103 4.82 -0.49 -10.07
CA THR A 103 5.97 0.44 -10.12
C THR A 103 6.04 1.36 -8.89
N PRO A 104 5.02 2.17 -8.54
CA PRO A 104 5.08 3.03 -7.35
C PRO A 104 5.21 2.25 -6.05
N LEU A 105 4.66 1.03 -5.97
CA LEU A 105 4.67 0.21 -4.76
C LEU A 105 6.05 -0.40 -4.44
N THR A 106 7.02 -0.32 -5.36
CA THR A 106 8.41 -0.76 -5.10
C THR A 106 9.04 -0.02 -3.91
N ALA A 107 8.75 1.28 -3.76
CA ALA A 107 9.21 2.06 -2.61
C ALA A 107 8.66 1.52 -1.26
N VAL A 108 7.50 0.86 -1.27
CA VAL A 108 6.97 0.20 -0.08
C VAL A 108 7.78 -1.04 0.27
N LEU A 109 8.25 -1.81 -0.72
CA LEU A 109 9.15 -2.95 -0.50
C LEU A 109 10.46 -2.49 0.12
N ASP A 110 11.04 -1.40 -0.37
CA ASP A 110 12.27 -0.84 0.19
C ASP A 110 12.07 -0.41 1.65
N GLY A 111 10.93 0.22 1.95
CA GLY A 111 10.55 0.60 3.31
C GLY A 111 10.35 -0.60 4.24
N ILE A 112 9.70 -1.67 3.78
CA ILE A 112 9.60 -2.93 4.54
C ILE A 112 10.99 -3.52 4.80
N GLY A 113 11.85 -3.53 3.78
CA GLY A 113 13.23 -3.99 3.93
C GLY A 113 14.01 -3.20 4.97
N LYS A 114 13.79 -1.88 5.05
CA LYS A 114 14.36 -1.03 6.11
C LYS A 114 13.82 -1.42 7.49
N VAL A 115 12.51 -1.53 7.65
CA VAL A 115 11.87 -1.95 8.91
C VAL A 115 12.40 -3.29 9.40
N LEU A 116 12.59 -4.27 8.50
CA LEU A 116 13.13 -5.59 8.83
C LEU A 116 14.60 -5.54 9.24
N ARG A 117 15.42 -4.67 8.63
CA ARG A 117 16.83 -4.49 9.01
C ARG A 117 16.99 -3.84 10.38
N ASP A 118 16.11 -2.90 10.70
CA ASP A 118 16.15 -2.16 11.97
C ASP A 118 15.49 -2.96 13.12
N CYS A 119 14.77 -4.05 12.79
CA CYS A 119 14.05 -4.87 13.76
C CYS A 119 14.99 -5.87 14.46
N PRO A 120 14.86 -6.07 15.79
CA PRO A 120 15.58 -7.12 16.51
C PRO A 120 15.41 -8.52 15.85
N PRO A 121 16.50 -9.30 15.69
CA PRO A 121 16.46 -10.55 14.94
C PRO A 121 15.46 -11.60 15.47
N ASP A 122 15.28 -11.64 16.78
CA ASP A 122 14.30 -12.51 17.46
C ASP A 122 12.87 -12.20 17.03
N LEU A 123 12.53 -10.92 16.87
CA LEU A 123 11.22 -10.49 16.39
C LEU A 123 11.06 -10.69 14.88
N VAL A 124 12.14 -10.57 14.10
CA VAL A 124 12.10 -10.89 12.66
C VAL A 124 11.79 -12.36 12.43
N ALA A 125 12.33 -13.26 13.25
CA ALA A 125 12.02 -14.69 13.18
C ALA A 125 10.51 -14.94 13.42
N ASP A 126 9.93 -14.31 14.45
CA ASP A 126 8.49 -14.39 14.72
C ASP A 126 7.61 -13.85 13.58
N LEU A 127 8.11 -12.87 12.81
CA LEU A 127 7.41 -12.32 11.66
C LEU A 127 7.38 -13.29 10.47
N ALA A 128 8.34 -14.21 10.35
CA ALA A 128 8.33 -15.19 9.27
C ALA A 128 7.08 -16.09 9.34
N ASP A 129 6.63 -16.42 10.55
CA ASP A 129 5.44 -17.24 10.78
C ASP A 129 4.14 -16.42 10.79
N ARG A 130 4.14 -15.26 11.46
CA ARG A 130 2.93 -14.42 11.64
C ARG A 130 2.61 -13.56 10.42
N GLY A 131 3.63 -13.18 9.66
CA GLY A 131 3.51 -12.38 8.45
C GLY A 131 3.10 -10.93 8.66
N ILE A 132 2.54 -10.36 7.58
CA ILE A 132 2.14 -8.96 7.44
C ILE A 132 0.62 -8.87 7.44
N MET A 133 0.06 -8.03 8.32
CA MET A 133 -1.35 -7.65 8.33
C MET A 133 -1.54 -6.32 7.60
N MET A 134 -2.25 -6.33 6.49
CA MET A 134 -2.58 -5.15 5.69
C MET A 134 -3.94 -4.57 6.08
N VAL A 135 -3.96 -3.27 6.31
CA VAL A 135 -5.17 -2.47 6.57
C VAL A 135 -5.12 -1.18 5.73
N GLY A 136 -6.20 -0.40 5.73
CA GLY A 136 -6.37 0.79 4.91
C GLY A 136 -6.96 0.50 3.53
N GLY A 137 -7.62 1.49 2.92
CA GLY A 137 -8.34 1.31 1.65
C GLY A 137 -7.43 0.88 0.49
N SER A 138 -6.16 1.28 0.50
CA SER A 138 -5.18 0.90 -0.52
C SER A 138 -4.65 -0.53 -0.32
N ALA A 139 -5.00 -1.23 0.76
CA ALA A 139 -4.63 -2.64 0.94
C ALA A 139 -5.26 -3.55 -0.13
N LEU A 140 -6.40 -3.12 -0.68
CA LEU A 140 -7.14 -3.82 -1.75
C LEU A 140 -6.61 -3.50 -3.16
N LEU A 141 -5.44 -2.86 -3.26
CA LEU A 141 -4.82 -2.58 -4.54
C LEU A 141 -4.50 -3.89 -5.28
N PRO A 142 -4.77 -3.95 -6.60
CA PRO A 142 -4.44 -5.06 -7.47
C PRO A 142 -3.07 -5.71 -7.25
N GLY A 143 -3.05 -6.94 -6.71
CA GLY A 143 -1.84 -7.76 -6.58
C GLY A 143 -0.79 -7.22 -5.60
N PHE A 144 -1.16 -6.25 -4.76
CA PHE A 144 -0.23 -5.69 -3.77
C PHE A 144 0.17 -6.73 -2.73
N ASP A 145 -0.78 -7.50 -2.20
CA ASP A 145 -0.51 -8.61 -1.28
C ASP A 145 0.38 -9.68 -1.92
N GLN A 146 0.15 -10.04 -3.18
CA GLN A 146 0.99 -10.99 -3.91
C GLN A 146 2.42 -10.46 -4.09
N MET A 147 2.58 -9.20 -4.46
CA MET A 147 3.88 -8.55 -4.60
C MET A 147 4.66 -8.61 -3.28
N LEU A 148 3.99 -8.35 -2.14
CA LEU A 148 4.59 -8.46 -0.82
C LEU A 148 4.98 -9.89 -0.47
N ARG A 149 4.11 -10.89 -0.70
CA ARG A 149 4.42 -12.31 -0.45
C ARG A 149 5.65 -12.75 -1.25
N GLN A 150 5.72 -12.37 -2.52
CA GLN A 150 6.84 -12.74 -3.40
C GLN A 150 8.15 -12.07 -2.98
N ALA A 151 8.11 -10.80 -2.62
CA ALA A 151 9.31 -10.05 -2.26
C ALA A 151 9.84 -10.39 -0.86
N THR A 152 8.95 -10.65 0.10
CA THR A 152 9.34 -10.87 1.50
C THR A 152 9.42 -12.34 1.89
N GLY A 153 8.77 -13.24 1.15
CA GLY A 153 8.61 -14.65 1.53
C GLY A 153 7.67 -14.86 2.73
N MET A 154 7.09 -13.80 3.29
CA MET A 154 6.22 -13.87 4.47
C MET A 154 4.76 -14.08 4.09
N PRO A 155 3.95 -14.70 4.97
CA PRO A 155 2.50 -14.65 4.85
C PRO A 155 2.01 -13.20 4.81
N VAL A 156 0.98 -12.93 4.00
CA VAL A 156 0.35 -11.61 3.92
C VAL A 156 -1.15 -11.80 4.04
N HIS A 157 -1.75 -11.09 4.98
CA HIS A 157 -3.16 -11.13 5.29
C HIS A 157 -3.75 -9.73 5.12
N ILE A 158 -4.92 -9.63 4.50
CA ILE A 158 -5.68 -8.38 4.44
C ILE A 158 -6.80 -8.51 5.46
N ALA A 159 -6.98 -7.50 6.31
CA ALA A 159 -8.11 -7.47 7.24
C ALA A 159 -9.45 -7.53 6.48
N GLU A 160 -10.48 -8.11 7.10
CA GLU A 160 -11.80 -8.28 6.46
C GLU A 160 -12.42 -6.95 6.00
N ARG A 161 -12.28 -5.90 6.82
CA ARG A 161 -12.73 -4.54 6.51
C ARG A 161 -11.58 -3.55 6.68
N PRO A 162 -10.60 -3.55 5.75
CA PRO A 162 -9.34 -2.86 5.95
C PRO A 162 -9.51 -1.33 5.98
N ASP A 163 -10.52 -0.81 5.29
CA ASP A 163 -10.87 0.60 5.18
C ASP A 163 -11.33 1.24 6.51
N VAL A 164 -11.89 0.45 7.43
CA VAL A 164 -12.42 0.95 8.71
C VAL A 164 -11.62 0.50 9.93
N CYS A 165 -10.58 -0.32 9.78
CA CYS A 165 -9.81 -0.87 10.90
C CYS A 165 -9.32 0.20 11.88
N ALA A 166 -8.81 1.33 11.39
CA ALA A 166 -8.31 2.42 12.24
C ALA A 166 -9.43 3.02 13.11
N VAL A 167 -10.59 3.29 12.52
CA VAL A 167 -11.76 3.85 13.23
C VAL A 167 -12.33 2.83 14.21
N GLN A 168 -12.38 1.55 13.85
CA GLN A 168 -12.82 0.48 14.74
C GLN A 168 -11.88 0.29 15.94
N GLY A 169 -10.56 0.38 15.72
CA GLY A 169 -9.56 0.35 16.79
C GLY A 169 -9.76 1.50 17.76
N LEU A 170 -9.91 2.72 17.25
CA LEU A 170 -10.20 3.90 18.07
C LEU A 170 -11.52 3.76 18.85
N GLY A 171 -12.59 3.29 18.21
CA GLY A 171 -13.87 3.04 18.88
C GLY A 171 -13.74 2.01 20.00
N SER A 172 -12.96 0.94 19.79
CA SER A 172 -12.70 -0.07 20.82
C SER A 172 -11.93 0.49 22.01
N MET A 173 -11.01 1.43 21.78
CA MET A 173 -10.30 2.13 22.86
C MET A 173 -11.24 3.04 23.65
N LEU A 174 -12.09 3.81 22.98
CA LEU A 174 -13.07 4.70 23.61
C LEU A 174 -14.10 3.92 24.46
N GLU A 175 -14.47 2.73 24.03
CA GLU A 175 -15.37 1.83 24.77
C GLU A 175 -14.68 1.05 25.90
N GLY A 176 -13.37 1.24 26.10
CA GLY A 176 -12.60 0.53 27.12
C GLY A 176 -12.36 -0.96 26.82
N ARG A 177 -12.61 -1.41 25.58
CA ARG A 177 -12.30 -2.78 25.14
C ARG A 177 -10.81 -2.99 24.91
N VAL A 178 -10.06 -1.91 24.69
CA VAL A 178 -8.61 -1.90 24.51
C VAL A 178 -8.03 -0.76 25.32
N GLU A 179 -7.07 -1.04 26.20
CA GLU A 179 -6.35 0.02 26.92
C GLU A 179 -5.35 0.71 25.97
N PRO A 180 -5.31 2.05 25.91
CA PRO A 180 -4.29 2.77 25.18
C PRO A 180 -2.92 2.47 25.79
N LEU A 181 -1.99 1.94 24.99
CA LEU A 181 -0.60 1.95 25.41
C LEU A 181 -0.10 3.39 25.41
N VAL A 182 0.59 3.77 26.49
CA VAL A 182 1.35 5.02 26.53
C VAL A 182 2.47 4.90 25.50
N LEU A 183 2.25 5.46 24.31
CA LEU A 183 3.29 5.59 23.30
C LEU A 183 4.27 6.65 23.79
N HIS A 184 5.43 6.22 24.29
CA HIS A 184 6.56 7.14 24.37
C HIS A 184 6.90 7.55 22.94
N PRO A 185 6.95 8.86 22.62
CA PRO A 185 7.31 9.29 21.29
C PRO A 185 8.66 8.66 20.94
N THR A 186 8.70 7.94 19.83
CA THR A 186 9.94 7.42 19.28
C THR A 186 10.88 8.61 19.13
N THR A 187 12.03 8.57 19.79
CA THR A 187 13.09 9.57 19.64
C THR A 187 13.55 9.55 18.20
N ALA A 188 12.92 10.35 17.33
CA ALA A 188 13.48 10.71 16.06
C ALA A 188 14.81 11.41 16.37
N GLY A 189 15.91 10.87 15.83
CA GLY A 189 17.27 11.22 16.22
C GLY A 189 17.54 12.73 16.34
N SER A 190 17.81 13.15 17.57
CA SER A 190 18.84 14.12 17.98
C SER A 190 19.35 13.55 19.31
N ASP A 191 20.64 13.31 19.55
CA ASP A 191 21.78 14.17 19.30
C ASP A 191 23.00 13.33 18.91
N ALA A 192 23.54 13.62 17.72
CA ALA A 192 24.98 13.62 17.52
C ALA A 192 25.41 15.07 17.76
N ASP A 193 26.38 15.25 18.66
CA ASP A 193 27.14 16.46 19.03
C ASP A 193 26.92 16.96 20.47
N ALA A 194 28.06 17.22 21.15
CA ALA A 194 28.30 17.62 22.55
C ALA A 194 28.33 16.44 23.55
N ASP A 195 29.43 16.07 24.23
CA ASP A 195 30.63 16.81 24.61
C ASP A 195 31.90 15.97 24.40
N SER A 196 32.85 16.57 23.68
CA SER A 196 34.27 16.40 23.94
C SER A 196 34.74 17.65 24.69
N ASP A 197 34.99 17.52 25.99
CA ASP A 197 36.01 18.26 26.75
C ASP A 197 36.37 17.48 28.02
#